data_AF-A0A370TI34-F1
#
_entry.id   AF-A0A370TI34-F1
#
_cell.length_a   1.000
_cell.length_b   1.000
_cell.length_c   1.000
_cell.angle_alpha   90.00
_cell.angle_beta   90.00
_cell.angle_gamma   90.00
#
_symmetry.space_group_name_H-M   'P 1'
#
loop_
_entity.id
_entity.type
_entity.pdbx_description
1 polymer ?
#
loop_
_entity_poly.entity_id
_entity_poly.type
_entity_poly.pdbx_seq_one_letter_code
_entity_poly.pdbx_strand_id
1 'polypeptide(L)'
;MHTTGGLRSAEADSAAWEAGRGAITGAAKWGFVFAGLGGVGYGISPIYRGLTIQFKVFIQMSGMIMGACLEADRRVRDFEAQVRMQKRMARERALRQEYDDEYDEPPMQKKPK
;
A
#
# COMPACT_ATOMS: atom_id res chain seq x y z
N MET A 1 -5.94 -16.93 -25.53
CA MET A 1 -4.61 -17.21 -24.94
C MET A 1 -3.72 -15.99 -25.18
N HIS A 2 -2.98 -15.58 -24.14
CA HIS A 2 -1.87 -14.60 -24.16
C HIS A 2 -2.17 -13.14 -24.55
N THR A 3 -2.54 -12.31 -23.57
CA THR A 3 -2.23 -10.85 -23.56
C THR A 3 -2.46 -10.29 -22.15
N THR A 4 -1.51 -10.46 -21.22
CA THR A 4 -1.42 -9.66 -19.97
C THR A 4 -0.12 -9.98 -19.25
N GLY A 5 0.98 -9.34 -19.64
CA GLY A 5 2.27 -9.41 -18.94
C GLY A 5 2.81 -8.03 -18.59
N GLY A 6 2.81 -7.10 -19.56
CA GLY A 6 3.40 -5.78 -19.41
C GLY A 6 2.67 -4.82 -18.47
N LEU A 7 1.34 -4.69 -18.58
CA LEU A 7 0.57 -3.73 -17.78
C LEU A 7 0.50 -4.11 -16.28
N ARG A 8 0.33 -5.40 -15.97
CA ARG A 8 0.40 -5.92 -14.59
C ARG A 8 1.78 -5.80 -13.97
N SER A 9 2.85 -5.88 -14.78
CA SER A 9 4.23 -5.72 -14.31
C SER A 9 4.52 -4.28 -13.93
N ALA A 10 4.10 -3.30 -14.74
CA ALA A 10 4.33 -1.89 -14.46
C ALA A 10 3.52 -1.37 -13.25
N GLU A 11 2.25 -1.80 -13.13
CA GLU A 11 1.45 -1.50 -11.93
C GLU A 11 2.02 -2.18 -10.68
N ALA A 12 2.47 -3.44 -10.78
CA ALA A 12 3.07 -4.14 -9.64
C ALA A 12 4.40 -3.51 -9.20
N ASP A 13 5.26 -3.09 -10.15
CA ASP A 13 6.52 -2.41 -9.84
C ASP A 13 6.28 -1.03 -9.21
N SER A 14 5.31 -0.26 -9.73
CA SER A 14 4.97 1.04 -9.14
C SER A 14 4.40 0.89 -7.73
N ALA A 15 3.53 -0.11 -7.49
CA ALA A 15 2.99 -0.43 -6.18
C ALA A 15 4.08 -0.91 -5.20
N ALA A 16 5.03 -1.73 -5.65
CA ALA A 16 6.17 -2.18 -4.86
C ALA A 16 7.10 -1.02 -4.48
N TRP A 17 7.35 -0.10 -5.41
CA TRP A 17 8.17 1.10 -5.19
C TRP A 17 7.52 2.05 -4.19
N GLU A 18 6.21 2.25 -4.33
CA GLU A 18 5.45 3.11 -3.44
C GLU A 18 5.33 2.48 -2.03
N ALA A 19 5.16 1.15 -1.94
CA ALA A 19 5.21 0.40 -0.69
C ALA A 19 6.58 0.47 -0.02
N GLY A 20 7.68 0.42 -0.78
CA GLY A 20 9.04 0.61 -0.28
C GLY A 20 9.24 1.99 0.35
N ARG A 21 8.76 3.05 -0.29
CA ARG A 21 8.78 4.41 0.30
C ARG A 21 7.87 4.52 1.53
N GLY A 22 6.74 3.83 1.54
CA GLY A 22 5.85 3.72 2.71
C GLY A 22 6.52 3.04 3.91
N ALA A 23 7.25 1.96 3.68
CA ALA A 23 7.98 1.25 4.72
C ALA A 23 9.13 2.10 5.28
N ILE A 24 9.87 2.82 4.43
CA ILE A 24 10.95 3.72 4.86
C ILE A 24 10.39 4.89 5.68
N THR A 25 9.28 5.49 5.25
CA THR A 25 8.63 6.60 5.98
C THR A 25 7.99 6.13 7.29
N GLY A 26 7.42 4.92 7.32
CA GLY A 26 6.93 4.27 8.53
C GLY A 26 8.05 3.98 9.54
N ALA A 27 9.15 3.38 9.07
CA ALA A 27 10.33 3.10 9.89
C ALA A 27 10.97 4.38 10.44
N ALA A 28 11.07 5.44 9.62
CA ALA A 28 11.58 6.73 10.05
C ALA A 28 10.68 7.37 11.11
N LYS A 29 9.36 7.46 10.87
CA LYS A 29 8.38 8.07 11.78
C LYS A 29 8.40 7.38 13.15
N TRP A 30 8.35 6.04 13.15
CA TRP A 30 8.39 5.26 14.40
C TRP A 30 9.78 5.26 15.04
N GLY A 31 10.85 5.30 14.24
CA GLY A 31 12.22 5.46 14.74
C GLY A 31 12.41 6.74 15.55
N PHE A 32 11.86 7.87 15.09
CA PHE A 32 11.88 9.13 15.85
C PHE A 32 11.05 9.06 17.13
N VAL A 33 9.87 8.44 17.10
CA VAL A 33 9.01 8.26 18.28
C VAL A 33 9.70 7.41 19.35
N PHE A 34 10.26 6.26 18.96
CA PHE A 34 10.98 5.38 19.88
C PHE A 34 12.30 5.98 20.35
N ALA A 35 12.99 6.77 19.53
CA ALA A 35 14.18 7.50 19.95
C ALA A 35 13.85 8.54 21.04
N GLY A 36 12.74 9.26 20.86
CA GLY A 36 12.21 10.18 21.86
C GLY A 36 11.83 9.47 23.16
N LEU A 37 11.09 8.36 23.07
CA LEU A 37 10.75 7.51 24.23
C LEU A 37 11.99 6.95 24.93
N GLY A 38 13.03 6.56 24.18
CA GLY A 38 14.31 6.11 24.74
C GLY A 38 15.04 7.23 25.50
N GLY A 39 15.01 8.45 24.97
CA GLY A 39 15.57 9.63 25.63
C GLY A 39 14.83 10.00 26.92
N VAL A 40 13.49 9.97 26.88
CA VAL A 40 12.63 10.20 28.05
C VAL A 40 12.83 9.08 29.10
N GLY A 41 12.89 7.82 28.67
CA GLY A 41 13.16 6.68 29.55
C GLY A 41 14.50 6.75 30.28
N TYR A 42 15.54 7.28 29.61
CA TYR A 42 16.85 7.53 30.22
C TYR A 42 16.82 8.62 31.30
N GLY A 43 15.95 9.63 31.12
CA GLY A 43 15.75 10.72 32.06
C GLY A 43 15.02 10.28 33.34
N ILE A 44 13.91 9.55 33.22
CA ILE A 44 12.97 9.30 34.32
C ILE A 44 13.31 8.03 35.11
N SER A 45 13.83 6.98 34.47
CA SER A 45 14.00 5.68 35.13
C SER A 45 15.46 5.36 35.45
N PRO A 46 15.85 5.19 36.74
CA PRO A 46 17.18 4.74 37.12
C PRO A 46 17.50 3.32 36.63
N ILE A 47 16.47 2.51 36.37
CA ILE A 47 16.59 1.16 35.78
C ILE A 47 17.11 1.26 34.33
N TYR A 48 16.69 2.28 33.57
CA TYR A 48 17.14 2.51 32.20
C TYR A 48 18.58 3.04 32.11
N ARG A 49 19.08 3.67 33.19
CA ARG A 49 20.49 4.11 33.28
C ARG A 49 21.45 2.95 33.51
N GLY A 50 21.04 1.93 34.28
CA GLY A 50 21.82 0.71 34.49
C GLY A 50 21.75 -0.31 33.36
N LEU A 51 20.87 -0.11 32.38
CA LEU A 51 20.67 -1.03 31.27
C LEU A 51 21.82 -0.97 30.25
N THR A 52 22.25 -2.13 29.75
CA THR A 52 23.35 -2.23 28.77
C THR A 52 23.00 -1.53 27.45
N ILE A 53 24.03 -1.05 26.73
CA ILE A 53 23.85 -0.40 25.43
C ILE A 53 23.11 -1.33 24.45
N GLN A 54 23.41 -2.63 24.49
CA GLN A 54 22.75 -3.65 23.68
C GLN A 54 21.24 -3.68 23.88
N PHE A 55 20.76 -3.62 25.13
CA PHE A 55 19.34 -3.67 25.42
C PHE A 55 18.61 -2.38 25.00
N LYS A 56 19.30 -1.23 25.05
CA LYS A 56 18.75 0.05 24.56
C LYS A 56 18.55 0.02 23.05
N VAL A 57 19.55 -0.46 22.32
CA VAL A 57 19.46 -0.64 20.87
C VAL A 57 18.38 -1.68 20.52
N PHE A 58 18.27 -2.76 21.30
CA PHE A 58 17.20 -3.74 21.13
C PHE A 58 15.82 -3.09 21.21
N ILE A 59 15.53 -2.31 22.27
CA ILE A 59 14.22 -1.65 22.42
C ILE A 59 13.96 -0.66 21.26
N GLN A 60 14.99 0.09 20.84
CA GLN A 60 14.90 1.01 19.70
C GLN A 60 14.56 0.27 18.39
N MET A 61 15.27 -0.82 18.11
CA MET A 61 15.07 -1.65 16.92
C MET A 61 13.71 -2.35 16.95
N SER A 62 13.28 -2.87 18.10
CA SER A 62 11.96 -3.49 18.26
C SER A 62 10.84 -2.50 17.97
N GLY A 63 10.98 -1.26 18.42
CA GLY A 63 10.02 -0.19 18.11
C GLY A 63 9.97 0.16 16.63
N MET A 64 11.13 0.20 15.96
CA MET A 64 11.21 0.44 14.52
C MET A 64 10.60 -0.72 13.71
N ILE A 65 10.88 -1.97 14.07
CA ILE A 65 10.34 -3.16 13.41
C ILE A 65 8.82 -3.20 13.58
N MET A 66 8.32 -2.97 14.79
CA MET A 66 6.88 -2.89 15.06
C MET A 66 6.21 -1.78 14.25
N GLY A 67 6.84 -0.60 14.19
CA GLY A 67 6.36 0.52 13.39
C GLY A 67 6.32 0.22 11.88
N ALA A 68 7.33 -0.50 11.37
CA ALA A 68 7.38 -0.93 9.98
C ALA A 68 6.26 -1.93 9.66
N CYS A 69 6.04 -2.93 10.53
CA CYS A 69 4.95 -3.89 10.37
C CYS A 69 3.58 -3.20 10.39
N LEU A 70 3.36 -2.26 11.32
CA LEU A 70 2.07 -1.56 11.43
C LEU A 70 1.75 -0.73 10.17
N GLU A 71 2.74 -0.03 9.62
CA GLU A 71 2.56 0.78 8.42
C GLU A 71 2.42 -0.09 7.16
N ALA A 72 3.11 -1.24 7.11
CA ALA A 72 2.93 -2.23 6.06
C ALA A 72 1.50 -2.82 6.08
N ASP A 73 0.99 -3.20 7.24
CA ASP A 73 -0.37 -3.75 7.38
C ASP A 73 -1.44 -2.72 6.99
N ARG A 74 -1.26 -1.45 7.37
CA ARG A 74 -2.15 -0.36 6.90
C ARG A 74 -2.15 -0.27 5.38
N ARG A 75 -0.96 -0.28 4.77
CA ARG A 75 -0.83 -0.12 3.33
C ARG A 75 -1.40 -1.29 2.53
N VAL A 76 -1.27 -2.51 3.04
CA VAL A 76 -1.90 -3.70 2.44
C VAL A 76 -3.42 -3.57 2.44
N ARG A 77 -4.01 -3.12 3.54
CA ARG A 77 -5.46 -2.92 3.65
C ARG A 77 -5.96 -1.82 2.71
N ASP A 78 -5.23 -0.72 2.61
CA ASP A 78 -5.56 0.38 1.69
C ASP A 78 -5.47 -0.07 0.24
N PHE A 79 -4.45 -0.86 -0.12
CA PHE A 79 -4.32 -1.43 -1.45
C PHE A 79 -5.49 -2.38 -1.79
N GLU A 80 -5.89 -3.25 -0.86
CA GLU A 80 -7.03 -4.15 -1.08
C GLU A 80 -8.35 -3.39 -1.29
N ALA A 81 -8.55 -2.27 -0.59
CA ALA A 81 -9.70 -1.39 -0.78
C ALA A 81 -9.68 -0.70 -2.15
N GLN A 82 -8.52 -0.19 -2.56
CA GLN A 82 -8.33 0.45 -3.86
C GLN A 82 -8.55 -0.52 -5.02
N VAL A 83 -8.00 -1.74 -4.95
CA VAL A 83 -8.19 -2.77 -5.98
C VAL A 83 -9.67 -3.13 -6.13
N ARG A 84 -10.42 -3.20 -5.03
CA ARG A 84 -11.88 -3.44 -5.09
C ARG A 84 -12.63 -2.31 -5.80
N MET A 85 -12.26 -1.06 -5.55
CA MET A 85 -12.88 0.09 -6.23
C MET A 85 -12.49 0.17 -7.70
N GLN A 86 -11.23 -0.09 -8.04
CA GLN A 86 -10.77 -0.12 -9.43
C GLN A 86 -11.49 -1.20 -10.24
N LYS A 87 -11.69 -2.40 -9.67
CA LYS A 87 -12.47 -3.46 -10.33
C LYS A 87 -13.92 -3.05 -10.61
N ARG A 88 -14.55 -2.28 -9.72
CA ARG A 88 -15.91 -1.75 -9.93
C ARG A 88 -15.93 -0.74 -11.08
N MET A 89 -15.05 0.25 -11.04
CA MET A 89 -14.97 1.27 -12.10
C MET A 89 -14.59 0.68 -13.46
N ALA A 90 -13.72 -0.33 -13.50
CA ALA A 90 -13.35 -1.01 -14.75
C ALA A 90 -14.55 -1.76 -15.35
N ARG A 91 -15.36 -2.43 -14.53
CA ARG A 91 -16.58 -3.10 -14.98
C ARG A 91 -17.63 -2.12 -15.50
N GLU A 92 -17.81 -0.99 -14.81
CA GLU A 92 -18.72 0.06 -15.25
C GLU A 92 -18.29 0.71 -16.56
N ARG A 93 -16.99 0.92 -16.77
CA ARG A 93 -16.44 1.43 -18.04
C ARG A 93 -16.65 0.44 -19.19
N ALA A 94 -16.41 -0.85 -18.97
CA ALA A 94 -16.63 -1.88 -19.99
C ALA A 94 -18.12 -1.95 -20.38
N LEU A 95 -19.02 -1.92 -19.40
CA LEU A 95 -20.46 -1.90 -19.65
C LEU A 95 -20.87 -0.66 -20.45
N ARG A 96 -20.30 0.50 -20.12
CA ARG A 96 -20.57 1.75 -20.84
C ARG A 96 -20.10 1.71 -22.30
N GLN A 97 -18.94 1.10 -22.58
CA GLN A 97 -18.43 0.95 -23.93
C GLN A 97 -19.33 0.03 -24.77
N GLU A 98 -19.78 -1.10 -24.22
CA GLU A 98 -20.75 -1.97 -24.91
C GLU A 98 -22.06 -1.23 -25.24
N TYR A 99 -22.57 -0.39 -24.32
CA TYR A 99 -23.75 0.43 -24.58
C TYR A 99 -23.55 1.51 -25.66
N ASP A 100 -22.37 2.16 -25.67
CA ASP A 100 -22.07 3.18 -26.67
C ASP A 100 -21.92 2.53 -28.07
N ASP A 101 -21.28 1.35 -28.17
CA ASP A 101 -21.14 0.59 -29.43
C ASP A 101 -22.49 0.08 -29.97
N GLU A 102 -23.42 -0.35 -29.10
CA GLU A 102 -24.76 -0.81 -29.49
C GLU A 102 -25.65 0.35 -29.99
N TYR A 103 -25.41 1.59 -29.53
CA TYR A 103 -26.15 2.78 -29.97
C TYR A 103 -25.57 3.42 -31.25
N ASP A 104 -24.27 3.28 -31.50
CA ASP A 104 -23.60 3.80 -32.71
C ASP A 104 -23.77 2.88 -33.94
N GLU A 105 -24.24 1.64 -33.80
CA GLU A 105 -24.67 0.83 -34.94
C GLU A 105 -26.01 1.35 -35.51
N PRO A 106 -26.06 1.91 -36.74
CA PRO A 106 -27.32 2.27 -37.36
C PRO A 106 -28.15 1.01 -37.63
N PRO A 107 -29.49 1.05 -37.52
CA PRO A 107 -30.33 -0.14 -37.65
C PRO A 107 -30.10 -0.81 -39.01
N MET A 108 -29.41 -1.96 -38.99
CA MET A 108 -29.16 -2.76 -40.18
C MET A 108 -30.49 -3.15 -40.80
N GLN A 109 -30.75 -2.49 -41.93
CA GLN A 109 -31.86 -2.65 -42.85
C GLN A 109 -32.19 -4.14 -43.06
N LYS A 110 -33.33 -4.59 -42.54
CA LYS A 110 -33.96 -5.83 -43.01
C LYS A 110 -34.32 -5.65 -44.49
N LYS A 111 -33.48 -6.19 -45.39
CA LYS A 111 -33.84 -6.29 -46.81
C LYS A 111 -35.04 -7.25 -46.95
N PRO A 112 -36.14 -6.82 -47.58
CA PRO A 112 -37.24 -7.72 -47.91
C PRO A 112 -36.82 -8.70 -49.02
N LYS A 113 -37.51 -9.84 -48.99
CA LYS A 113 -37.27 -11.09 -49.72
C LYS A 113 -37.34 -10.93 -51.24
#